data_AF-A0A811M6T2-F1
#
_entry.id   AF-A0A811M6T2-F1
#
_cell.length_a   1.000
_cell.length_b   1.000
_cell.length_c   1.000
_cell.angle_alpha   90.00
_cell.angle_beta   90.00
_cell.angle_gamma   90.00
#
_symmetry.space_group_name_H-M   'P 1'
#
loop_
_entity.id
_entity.type
_entity.pdbx_description
1 polymer ?
#
loop_
_entity_poly.entity_id
_entity_poly.type
_entity_poly.pdbx_seq_one_letter_code
_entity_poly.pdbx_strand_id
1 'polypeptide(L)'
;MLSGNNFIPYYLCYYINILMVQGITLSIFMTMFVGVDRLIGVTFPIIYTSISKVPYIGVCLAASISFAGYISWLGYGHTKSEFGREPVMCSIIDSMGAGSLPWFDACFIINLIDLLIYSIVWIQLRNKTSNNDSMRRVFKSLLVMMVVVVFGWLVNAFVRSVIIPYGEIPVSQWFFWASYGGLLVNIASTLNFFILFSFSSEYRTAFTSLLPFLKGFRSHSLLKMQSSNGLTKLEGKSKISTSTVKPVHTITVD
;
A
#
# COMPACT_ATOMS: atom_id res chain seq x y z
N MET A 1 -22.57 -4.49 -13.20
CA MET A 1 -23.36 -5.29 -14.16
C MET A 1 -24.83 -5.14 -13.80
N LEU A 2 -25.58 -4.26 -14.47
CA LEU A 2 -27.01 -4.04 -14.17
C LEU A 2 -27.90 -3.84 -15.42
N SER A 3 -27.35 -3.85 -16.65
CA SER A 3 -28.10 -3.46 -17.87
C SER A 3 -28.22 -4.51 -18.99
N GLY A 4 -27.74 -5.74 -18.84
CA GLY A 4 -28.02 -6.85 -19.80
C GLY A 4 -27.44 -6.72 -21.22
N ASN A 5 -27.01 -5.54 -21.66
CA ASN A 5 -26.17 -5.35 -22.84
C ASN A 5 -24.70 -5.43 -22.41
N ASN A 6 -24.11 -6.61 -22.55
CA ASN A 6 -22.71 -6.84 -22.16
C ASN A 6 -21.69 -6.24 -23.13
N PHE A 7 -22.13 -5.59 -24.21
CA PHE A 7 -21.23 -5.05 -25.23
C PHE A 7 -21.63 -3.61 -25.57
N ILE A 8 -20.68 -2.70 -25.41
CA ILE A 8 -20.79 -1.31 -25.85
C ILE A 8 -19.67 -1.01 -26.86
N PRO A 9 -19.85 -0.04 -27.76
CA PRO A 9 -18.79 0.29 -28.71
C PRO A 9 -17.56 0.85 -27.98
N TYR A 10 -16.36 0.47 -28.44
CA TYR A 10 -15.09 0.82 -27.82
C TYR A 10 -14.93 2.32 -27.54
N TYR A 11 -15.28 3.21 -28.48
CA TYR A 11 -15.15 4.66 -28.27
C TYR A 11 -15.92 5.15 -27.03
N LEU A 12 -17.12 4.62 -26.78
CA LEU A 12 -17.93 4.98 -25.62
C LEU A 12 -17.28 4.47 -24.34
N CYS A 13 -16.75 3.25 -24.38
CA CYS A 13 -16.02 2.67 -23.25
C CYS A 13 -14.77 3.49 -22.87
N TYR A 14 -14.01 3.92 -23.87
CA TYR A 14 -12.82 4.75 -23.69
C TYR A 14 -13.13 6.04 -22.92
N TYR A 15 -14.13 6.80 -23.36
CA TYR A 15 -14.50 8.06 -22.69
C TYR A 15 -15.04 7.87 -21.27
N ILE A 16 -15.72 6.76 -20.99
CA ILE A 16 -16.21 6.44 -19.65
C ILE A 16 -15.05 6.09 -18.70
N ASN A 17 -14.06 5.33 -19.19
CA ASN A 17 -12.99 4.79 -18.34
C ASN A 17 -11.68 5.58 -18.36
N ILE A 18 -11.51 6.59 -19.22
CA ILE A 18 -10.25 7.34 -19.34
C ILE A 18 -9.75 7.86 -17.99
N LEU A 19 -10.63 8.38 -17.13
CA LEU A 19 -10.26 8.86 -15.80
C LEU A 19 -9.74 7.73 -14.91
N MET A 20 -10.37 6.55 -14.96
CA MET A 20 -9.97 5.38 -14.18
C MET A 20 -8.65 4.78 -14.69
N VAL A 21 -8.43 4.78 -16.00
CA VAL A 21 -7.16 4.37 -16.63
C VAL A 21 -6.01 5.29 -16.20
N GLN A 22 -6.24 6.60 -16.13
CA GLN A 22 -5.25 7.53 -15.61
C GLN A 22 -4.95 7.26 -14.13
N GLY A 23 -6.00 7.03 -13.32
CA GLY A 23 -5.86 6.75 -11.89
C GLY A 23 -5.05 5.48 -11.60
N ILE A 24 -5.37 4.37 -12.26
CA ILE A 24 -4.65 3.10 -12.05
C ILE A 24 -3.19 3.20 -12.51
N THR A 25 -2.95 3.87 -13.65
CA THR A 25 -1.59 4.03 -14.20
C THR A 25 -0.73 4.94 -13.32
N LEU A 26 -1.27 6.06 -12.82
CA LEU A 26 -0.56 6.90 -11.84
C LEU A 26 -0.25 6.11 -10.55
N SER A 27 -1.19 5.30 -10.07
CA SER A 27 -1.04 4.55 -8.82
C SER A 27 0.16 3.58 -8.87
N ILE A 28 0.37 2.91 -10.00
CA ILE A 28 1.46 1.94 -10.16
C ILE A 28 2.82 2.63 -10.05
N PHE A 29 3.03 3.71 -10.79
CA PHE A 29 4.29 4.47 -10.73
C PHE A 29 4.52 5.13 -9.37
N MET A 30 3.47 5.68 -8.76
CA MET A 30 3.57 6.26 -7.42
C MET A 30 3.96 5.24 -6.37
N THR A 31 3.46 4.01 -6.47
CA THR A 31 3.84 2.94 -5.55
C THR A 31 5.34 2.64 -5.64
N MET A 32 5.90 2.63 -6.86
CA MET A 32 7.34 2.47 -7.08
C MET A 32 8.14 3.65 -6.50
N PHE A 33 7.73 4.89 -6.77
CA PHE A 33 8.41 6.06 -6.23
C PHE A 33 8.38 6.10 -4.70
N VAL A 34 7.29 5.67 -4.08
CA VAL A 34 7.23 5.48 -2.62
C VAL A 34 8.24 4.43 -2.16
N GLY A 35 8.39 3.32 -2.89
CA GLY A 35 9.42 2.31 -2.61
C GLY A 35 10.84 2.90 -2.66
N VAL A 36 11.14 3.68 -3.70
CA VAL A 36 12.43 4.38 -3.86
C VAL A 36 12.66 5.37 -2.73
N ASP A 37 11.66 6.18 -2.37
CA ASP A 37 11.72 7.12 -1.25
C ASP A 37 12.12 6.42 0.06
N ARG A 38 11.49 5.26 0.35
CA ARG A 38 11.86 4.44 1.52
C ARG A 38 13.28 3.90 1.44
N LEU A 39 13.73 3.47 0.27
CA LEU A 39 15.10 2.99 0.07
C LEU A 39 16.12 4.10 0.32
N ILE A 40 15.90 5.30 -0.20
CA ILE A 40 16.78 6.45 0.01
C ILE A 40 16.79 6.83 1.50
N GLY A 41 15.62 6.91 2.14
CA GLY A 41 15.52 7.25 3.56
C GLY A 41 16.23 6.28 4.50
N VAL A 42 16.21 4.97 4.21
CA VAL A 42 16.88 3.95 5.03
C VAL A 42 18.37 3.82 4.69
N THR A 43 18.74 3.96 3.42
CA THR A 43 20.14 3.79 2.99
C THR A 43 20.97 5.02 3.30
N PHE A 44 20.45 6.21 3.02
CA PHE A 44 21.15 7.49 3.11
C PHE A 44 20.32 8.57 3.83
N PRO A 45 20.13 8.46 5.17
CA PRO A 45 19.29 9.38 5.92
C PRO A 45 19.76 10.84 5.84
N ILE A 46 21.07 11.08 5.79
CA ILE A 46 21.65 12.44 5.72
C ILE A 46 21.34 13.11 4.38
N ILE A 47 21.53 12.39 3.27
CA ILE A 47 21.24 12.90 1.93
C ILE A 47 19.74 13.16 1.79
N TYR A 48 18.90 12.25 2.30
CA TYR A 48 17.45 12.39 2.26
C TYR A 48 16.96 13.69 2.93
N THR A 49 17.56 14.08 4.05
CA THR A 49 17.20 15.34 4.72
C THR A 49 17.64 16.61 3.98
N SER A 50 18.62 16.50 3.08
CA SER A 50 19.14 17.61 2.28
C SER A 50 18.37 17.82 0.97
N ILE A 51 17.55 16.86 0.54
CA ILE A 51 16.80 16.95 -0.70
C ILE A 51 15.58 17.87 -0.51
N SER A 52 15.36 18.77 -1.46
CA SER A 52 14.17 19.60 -1.51
C SER A 52 12.95 18.77 -1.94
N LYS A 53 11.95 18.69 -1.06
CA LYS A 53 10.80 17.78 -1.20
C LYS A 53 9.88 18.14 -2.38
N VAL A 54 9.66 19.43 -2.61
CA VAL A 54 8.73 19.93 -3.64
C VAL A 54 9.16 19.54 -5.06
N PRO A 55 10.38 19.86 -5.53
CA PRO A 55 10.80 19.48 -6.88
C PRO A 55 10.93 17.95 -7.02
N TYR A 56 11.34 17.23 -5.98
CA TYR A 56 11.40 15.78 -6.00
C TYR A 56 10.04 15.13 -6.29
N ILE A 57 9.00 15.53 -5.54
CA ILE A 57 7.63 15.04 -5.74
C ILE A 57 7.09 15.50 -7.11
N GLY A 58 7.40 16.73 -7.52
CA GLY A 58 7.03 17.27 -8.83
C GLY A 58 7.56 16.43 -9.99
N VAL A 59 8.82 16.00 -9.93
CA VAL A 59 9.42 15.11 -10.95
C VAL A 59 8.74 13.74 -10.97
N CYS A 60 8.48 13.14 -9.81
CA CYS A 60 7.80 11.84 -9.71
C CYS A 60 6.37 11.91 -10.29
N LEU A 61 5.64 12.99 -9.99
CA LEU A 61 4.32 13.27 -10.55
C LEU A 61 4.37 13.47 -12.06
N ALA A 62 5.28 14.31 -12.54
CA ALA A 62 5.43 14.58 -13.96
C ALA A 62 5.74 13.31 -14.76
N ALA A 63 6.67 12.47 -14.26
CA ALA A 63 6.99 11.18 -14.87
C ALA A 63 5.77 10.24 -14.95
N SER A 64 5.00 10.14 -13.86
CA SER A 64 3.80 9.29 -13.79
C SER A 64 2.70 9.77 -14.73
N ILE A 65 2.46 11.09 -14.78
CA ILE A 65 1.48 11.70 -15.68
C ILE A 65 1.89 11.53 -17.14
N SER A 66 3.18 11.65 -17.44
CA SER A 66 3.71 11.51 -18.81
C SER A 66 3.46 10.10 -19.35
N PHE A 67 3.74 9.07 -18.55
CA PHE A 67 3.45 7.70 -18.95
C PHE A 67 1.94 7.42 -19.07
N ALA A 68 1.13 7.90 -18.12
CA ALA A 68 -0.32 7.77 -18.21
C ALA A 68 -0.88 8.46 -19.47
N GLY A 69 -0.38 9.65 -19.79
CA GLY A 69 -0.70 10.37 -21.03
C GLY A 69 -0.32 9.60 -22.29
N TYR A 70 0.84 8.94 -22.30
CA TYR A 70 1.27 8.07 -23.42
C TYR A 70 0.29 6.90 -23.65
N ILE A 71 -0.14 6.23 -22.57
CA ILE A 71 -1.10 5.13 -22.66
C ILE A 71 -2.48 5.63 -23.13
N SER A 72 -2.95 6.77 -22.59
CA SER A 72 -4.19 7.39 -23.05
C SER A 72 -4.12 7.80 -24.53
N TRP A 73 -2.96 8.27 -25.01
CA TRP A 73 -2.77 8.58 -26.41
C TRP A 73 -2.90 7.31 -27.28
N LEU A 74 -2.25 6.21 -26.93
CA LEU A 74 -2.44 4.94 -27.64
C LEU A 74 -3.90 4.48 -27.67
N GLY A 75 -4.61 4.61 -26.54
CA GLY A 75 -6.04 4.29 -26.44
C GLY A 75 -6.92 5.16 -27.34
N TYR A 76 -6.64 6.48 -27.41
CA TYR A 76 -7.33 7.40 -28.31
C TYR A 76 -7.06 7.08 -29.79
N GLY A 77 -5.82 6.71 -30.15
CA GLY A 77 -5.49 6.22 -31.48
C GLY A 77 -6.35 5.03 -31.90
N HIS A 78 -6.58 4.09 -30.97
CA HIS A 78 -7.45 2.93 -31.19
C HIS A 78 -8.93 3.31 -31.40
N THR A 79 -9.41 4.42 -30.81
CA THR A 79 -10.80 4.89 -31.06
C THR A 79 -11.03 5.38 -32.49
N LYS A 80 -9.96 5.81 -33.17
CA LYS A 80 -10.01 6.37 -34.53
C LYS A 80 -9.71 5.33 -35.61
N SER A 81 -9.25 4.14 -35.22
CA SER A 81 -9.00 3.04 -36.13
C SER A 81 -10.31 2.34 -36.54
N GLU A 82 -10.23 1.39 -37.47
CA GLU A 82 -11.36 0.56 -37.92
C GLU A 82 -12.01 -0.23 -36.76
N PHE A 83 -11.27 -0.43 -35.66
CA PHE A 83 -11.72 -1.13 -34.45
C PHE A 83 -12.51 -0.24 -33.47
N GLY A 84 -12.64 1.08 -33.72
CA GLY A 84 -13.29 2.00 -32.77
C GLY A 84 -14.76 1.70 -32.45
N ARG A 85 -15.43 0.88 -33.27
CA ARG A 85 -16.83 0.44 -33.08
C ARG A 85 -16.94 -1.03 -32.64
N GLU A 86 -15.83 -1.69 -32.36
CA GLU A 86 -15.86 -3.07 -31.92
C GLU A 86 -16.61 -3.21 -30.57
N PRO A 87 -17.47 -4.24 -30.44
CA PRO A 87 -18.21 -4.48 -29.21
C PRO A 87 -17.26 -4.96 -28.10
N VAL A 88 -17.13 -4.19 -27.02
CA VAL A 88 -16.30 -4.55 -25.86
C VAL A 88 -17.14 -4.65 -24.58
N MET A 89 -16.73 -5.53 -23.65
CA MET A 89 -17.36 -5.67 -22.32
C MET A 89 -17.13 -4.49 -21.39
N CYS A 90 -16.32 -3.54 -21.84
CA CYS A 90 -15.96 -2.32 -21.15
C CYS A 90 -15.42 -2.52 -19.74
N SER A 91 -14.39 -3.36 -19.63
CA SER A 91 -13.48 -3.30 -18.49
C SER A 91 -12.50 -2.13 -18.65
N ILE A 92 -11.90 -1.68 -17.53
CA ILE A 92 -10.88 -0.63 -17.51
C ILE A 92 -9.74 -0.96 -18.48
N ILE A 93 -9.33 -2.22 -18.53
CA ILE A 93 -8.21 -2.69 -19.35
C ILE A 93 -8.59 -2.76 -20.83
N ASP A 94 -9.82 -3.18 -21.12
CA ASP A 94 -10.33 -3.24 -22.49
C ASP A 94 -10.38 -1.84 -23.10
N SER A 95 -10.61 -0.80 -22.28
CA SER A 95 -10.63 0.59 -22.72
C SER A 95 -9.26 1.14 -23.16
N MET A 96 -8.17 0.40 -22.94
CA MET A 96 -6.82 0.81 -23.31
C MET A 96 -6.48 0.47 -24.76
N GLY A 97 -7.21 -0.48 -25.38
CA GLY A 97 -7.02 -0.91 -26.77
C GLY A 97 -5.56 -1.28 -27.04
N ALA A 98 -4.96 -0.62 -28.04
CA ALA A 98 -3.54 -0.78 -28.40
C ALA A 98 -2.54 -0.44 -27.26
N GLY A 99 -2.96 0.32 -26.24
CA GLY A 99 -2.14 0.64 -25.06
C GLY A 99 -2.09 -0.47 -24.00
N SER A 100 -2.89 -1.53 -24.13
CA SER A 100 -2.98 -2.60 -23.13
C SER A 100 -1.68 -3.40 -22.97
N LEU A 101 -1.08 -3.85 -24.08
CA LEU A 101 0.19 -4.60 -24.07
C LEU A 101 1.36 -3.81 -23.43
N PRO A 102 1.73 -2.60 -23.90
CA PRO A 102 2.82 -1.85 -23.29
C PRO A 102 2.54 -1.49 -21.83
N TRP A 103 1.28 -1.33 -21.44
CA TRP A 103 0.90 -1.13 -20.04
C TRP A 103 1.13 -2.38 -19.19
N PHE A 104 0.75 -3.56 -19.68
CA PHE A 104 0.99 -4.83 -18.98
C PHE A 104 2.49 -5.12 -18.81
N ASP A 105 3.28 -4.91 -19.86
CA ASP A 105 4.73 -5.09 -19.79
C ASP A 105 5.36 -4.14 -18.77
N ALA A 106 4.95 -2.86 -18.79
CA ALA A 106 5.39 -1.89 -17.80
C ALA A 106 4.97 -2.29 -16.37
N CYS A 107 3.73 -2.78 -16.18
CA CYS A 107 3.27 -3.29 -14.90
C CYS A 107 4.14 -4.43 -14.40
N PHE A 108 4.45 -5.40 -15.26
CA PHE A 108 5.28 -6.54 -14.89
C PHE A 108 6.69 -6.09 -14.47
N ILE A 109 7.33 -5.22 -15.27
CA ILE A 109 8.66 -4.69 -14.99
C ILE A 109 8.68 -3.89 -13.69
N ILE A 110 7.71 -3.00 -13.49
CA ILE A 110 7.62 -2.16 -12.27
C ILE A 110 7.41 -3.04 -11.04
N ASN A 111 6.54 -4.05 -11.10
CA ASN A 111 6.34 -4.96 -9.97
C ASN A 111 7.62 -5.77 -9.63
N LEU A 112 8.43 -6.12 -10.63
CA LEU A 112 9.72 -6.77 -10.39
C LEU A 112 10.72 -5.81 -9.73
N ILE A 113 10.78 -4.56 -10.20
CA ILE A 113 11.62 -3.50 -9.61
C ILE A 113 11.19 -3.25 -8.16
N ASP A 114 9.89 -3.18 -7.89
CA ASP A 114 9.34 -3.02 -6.55
C ASP A 114 9.79 -4.14 -5.63
N LEU A 115 9.66 -5.40 -6.06
CA LEU A 115 10.11 -6.55 -5.29
C LEU A 115 11.61 -6.44 -4.93
N LEU A 116 12.45 -5.98 -5.86
CA LEU A 116 13.88 -5.77 -5.61
C LEU A 116 14.12 -4.64 -4.60
N ILE A 117 13.51 -3.47 -4.80
CA ILE A 117 13.63 -2.32 -3.91
C ILE A 117 13.22 -2.69 -2.48
N TYR A 118 12.07 -3.35 -2.33
CA TYR A 118 11.56 -3.75 -1.01
C TYR A 118 12.43 -4.80 -0.34
N SER A 119 13.00 -5.74 -1.11
CA SER A 119 13.96 -6.71 -0.57
C SER A 119 15.21 -6.02 -0.02
N ILE A 120 15.74 -5.01 -0.72
CA ILE A 120 16.89 -4.23 -0.26
C ILE A 120 16.54 -3.44 1.01
N VAL A 121 15.39 -2.76 1.02
CA VAL A 121 14.91 -2.02 2.22
C VAL A 121 14.82 -2.96 3.43
N TRP A 122 14.30 -4.17 3.26
CA TRP A 122 14.22 -5.17 4.32
C TRP A 122 15.59 -5.54 4.89
N ILE A 123 16.54 -5.86 4.00
CA ILE A 123 17.90 -6.25 4.39
C ILE A 123 18.59 -5.10 5.12
N GLN A 124 18.51 -3.89 4.60
CA GLN A 124 19.09 -2.70 5.22
C GLN A 124 18.48 -2.41 6.59
N LEU A 125 17.16 -2.52 6.71
CA LEU A 125 16.45 -2.33 7.97
C LEU A 125 16.89 -3.37 9.02
N ARG A 126 17.04 -4.64 8.61
CA ARG A 126 17.52 -5.71 9.49
C ARG A 126 18.95 -5.45 9.96
N ASN A 127 19.79 -4.90 9.09
CA ASN A 127 21.20 -4.66 9.39
C ASN A 127 21.43 -3.41 10.25
N LYS A 128 20.63 -2.34 10.09
CA LYS A 128 20.83 -1.06 10.80
C LYS A 128 20.09 -0.92 12.13
N THR A 129 19.07 -1.75 12.39
CA THR A 129 18.19 -1.55 13.56
C THR A 129 18.71 -2.28 14.79
N SER A 130 19.66 -1.66 15.50
CA SER A 130 20.27 -2.23 16.72
C SER A 130 19.65 -1.77 18.05
N ASN A 131 18.78 -0.74 18.15
CA ASN A 131 18.31 -0.31 19.50
C ASN A 131 16.98 0.46 19.65
N ASN A 132 16.11 0.59 18.62
CA ASN A 132 14.86 1.37 18.76
C ASN A 132 13.61 0.64 18.24
N ASP A 133 12.91 -0.07 19.15
CA ASP A 133 11.76 -0.94 18.85
C ASP A 133 10.56 -0.23 18.23
N SER A 134 10.35 1.04 18.58
CA SER A 134 9.24 1.85 18.03
C SER A 134 9.41 2.08 16.53
N MET A 135 10.62 2.49 16.12
CA MET A 135 10.97 2.75 14.73
C MET A 135 10.88 1.46 13.91
N ARG A 136 11.36 0.33 14.46
CA ARG A 136 11.27 -1.00 13.83
C ARG A 136 9.83 -1.40 13.53
N ARG A 137 8.88 -1.09 14.42
CA ARG A 137 7.46 -1.45 14.25
C ARG A 137 6.82 -0.68 13.09
N VAL A 138 7.09 0.62 12.98
CA VAL A 138 6.59 1.46 11.88
C VAL A 138 7.14 0.98 10.54
N PHE A 139 8.46 0.81 10.44
CA PHE A 139 9.09 0.31 9.20
C PHE A 139 8.64 -1.11 8.83
N LYS A 140 8.51 -2.02 9.80
CA LYS A 140 7.99 -3.38 9.57
C LYS A 140 6.58 -3.34 8.99
N SER A 141 5.72 -2.46 9.47
CA SER A 141 4.35 -2.37 8.97
C SER A 141 4.24 -1.81 7.56
N LEU A 142 5.06 -0.81 7.26
CA LEU A 142 5.19 -0.27 5.90
C LEU A 142 5.59 -1.39 4.95
N LEU A 143 6.59 -2.19 5.33
CA LEU A 143 7.01 -3.33 4.52
C LEU A 143 5.92 -4.38 4.35
N VAL A 144 5.18 -4.73 5.42
CA VAL A 144 4.08 -5.71 5.32
C VAL A 144 3.01 -5.25 4.33
N MET A 145 2.64 -3.96 4.34
CA MET A 145 1.71 -3.42 3.34
C MET A 145 2.25 -3.54 1.93
N MET A 146 3.51 -3.16 1.73
CA MET A 146 4.12 -3.19 0.41
C MET A 146 4.21 -4.62 -0.13
N VAL A 147 4.56 -5.60 0.70
CA VAL A 147 4.56 -7.01 0.30
C VAL A 147 3.16 -7.49 -0.08
N VAL A 148 2.12 -7.13 0.69
CA VAL A 148 0.74 -7.50 0.39
C VAL A 148 0.28 -6.90 -0.94
N VAL A 149 0.60 -5.63 -1.20
CA VAL A 149 0.28 -4.94 -2.45
C VAL A 149 1.01 -5.56 -3.63
N VAL A 150 2.34 -5.70 -3.55
CA VAL A 150 3.16 -6.30 -4.62
C VAL A 150 2.74 -7.73 -4.91
N PHE A 151 2.46 -8.52 -3.88
CA PHE A 151 1.98 -9.89 -4.07
C PHE A 151 0.61 -9.92 -4.77
N GLY A 152 -0.33 -9.04 -4.38
CA GLY A 152 -1.61 -8.91 -5.06
C GLY A 152 -1.44 -8.58 -6.56
N TRP A 153 -0.58 -7.61 -6.88
CA TRP A 153 -0.30 -7.23 -8.27
C TRP A 153 0.45 -8.29 -9.06
N LEU A 154 1.43 -8.97 -8.46
CA LEU A 154 2.16 -10.07 -9.09
C LEU A 154 1.25 -11.24 -9.41
N VAL A 155 0.34 -11.62 -8.50
CA VAL A 155 -0.64 -12.68 -8.78
C VAL A 155 -1.55 -12.28 -9.92
N ASN A 156 -2.05 -11.04 -9.94
CA ASN A 156 -2.86 -10.55 -11.06
C ASN A 156 -2.09 -10.51 -12.39
N ALA A 157 -0.84 -10.07 -12.39
CA ALA A 157 0.04 -10.06 -13.56
C ALA A 157 0.31 -11.50 -14.04
N PHE A 158 0.61 -12.42 -13.13
CA PHE A 158 0.85 -13.82 -13.44
C PHE A 158 -0.38 -14.50 -14.06
N VAL A 159 -1.56 -14.25 -13.51
CA VAL A 159 -2.82 -14.77 -14.09
C VAL A 159 -2.98 -14.28 -15.53
N ARG A 160 -2.72 -13.00 -15.80
CA ARG A 160 -2.96 -12.38 -17.11
C ARG A 160 -1.89 -12.67 -18.15
N SER A 161 -0.63 -12.68 -17.76
CA SER A 161 0.51 -12.85 -18.67
C SER A 161 0.92 -14.32 -18.83
N VAL A 162 0.56 -15.20 -17.90
CA VAL A 162 0.95 -16.62 -17.93
C VAL A 162 -0.25 -17.54 -18.00
N ILE A 163 -1.15 -17.50 -17.01
CA ILE A 163 -2.23 -18.49 -16.90
C ILE A 163 -3.22 -18.40 -18.06
N ILE A 164 -3.66 -17.20 -18.43
CA ILE A 164 -4.61 -17.01 -19.54
C ILE A 164 -4.02 -17.43 -20.91
N PRO A 165 -2.83 -16.93 -21.33
CA PRO A 165 -2.31 -17.26 -22.65
C PRO A 165 -1.74 -18.68 -22.78
N TYR A 166 -1.19 -19.27 -21.70
CA TYR A 166 -0.53 -20.59 -21.77
C TYR A 166 -1.32 -21.72 -21.11
N GLY A 167 -2.38 -21.43 -20.35
CA GLY A 167 -3.13 -22.43 -19.58
C GLY A 167 -4.21 -23.19 -20.33
N GLU A 168 -4.25 -23.11 -21.68
CA GLU A 168 -5.28 -23.72 -22.53
C GLU A 168 -6.73 -23.44 -22.07
N ILE A 169 -6.95 -22.29 -21.41
CA ILE A 169 -8.24 -21.94 -20.83
C ILE A 169 -9.18 -21.51 -21.97
N PRO A 170 -10.42 -22.03 -22.04
CA PRO A 170 -11.37 -21.59 -23.04
C PRO A 170 -11.65 -20.08 -22.91
N VAL A 171 -11.73 -19.38 -24.05
CA VAL A 171 -11.89 -17.91 -24.12
C VAL A 171 -13.11 -17.42 -23.32
N SER A 172 -14.17 -18.23 -23.23
CA SER A 172 -15.36 -17.93 -22.42
C SER A 172 -15.07 -17.78 -20.92
N GLN A 173 -13.97 -18.34 -20.43
CA GLN A 173 -13.58 -18.31 -19.02
C GLN A 173 -12.51 -17.27 -18.70
N TRP A 174 -11.90 -16.64 -19.70
CA TRP A 174 -10.81 -15.67 -19.50
C TRP A 174 -11.24 -14.51 -18.60
N PHE A 175 -12.47 -14.04 -18.77
CA PHE A 175 -13.04 -12.99 -17.94
C PHE A 175 -13.09 -13.35 -16.45
N PHE A 176 -13.49 -14.59 -16.11
CA PHE A 176 -13.58 -15.04 -14.72
C PHE A 176 -12.20 -15.12 -14.07
N TRP A 177 -11.24 -15.75 -14.75
CA TRP A 177 -9.85 -15.84 -14.28
C TRP A 177 -9.20 -14.47 -14.08
N ALA A 178 -9.36 -13.57 -15.06
CA ALA A 178 -8.86 -12.22 -14.98
C ALA A 178 -9.52 -11.38 -13.86
N SER A 179 -10.80 -11.66 -13.56
CA SER A 179 -11.55 -11.01 -12.49
C SER A 179 -11.12 -11.51 -11.10
N TYR A 180 -10.89 -12.81 -10.94
CA TYR A 180 -10.39 -13.38 -9.68
C TYR A 180 -9.01 -12.83 -9.32
N GLY A 181 -8.10 -12.73 -10.31
CA GLY A 181 -6.80 -12.09 -10.12
C GLY A 181 -6.93 -10.62 -9.70
N GLY A 182 -7.82 -9.87 -10.36
CA GLY A 182 -8.09 -8.47 -10.02
C GLY A 182 -8.69 -8.27 -8.62
N LEU A 183 -9.49 -9.22 -8.13
CA LEU A 183 -10.11 -9.13 -6.81
C LEU A 183 -9.08 -9.16 -5.69
N LEU A 184 -8.00 -9.94 -5.84
CA LEU A 184 -6.89 -9.98 -4.87
C LEU A 184 -6.16 -8.63 -4.76
N VAL A 185 -5.97 -7.92 -5.88
CA VAL A 185 -5.36 -6.58 -5.88
C VAL A 185 -6.22 -5.59 -5.11
N ASN A 186 -7.54 -5.66 -5.27
CA ASN A 186 -8.47 -4.79 -4.56
C ASN A 186 -8.48 -5.08 -3.05
N ILE A 187 -8.44 -6.36 -2.66
CA ILE A 187 -8.31 -6.76 -1.25
C ILE A 187 -6.98 -6.24 -0.68
N ALA A 188 -5.86 -6.45 -1.38
CA ALA A 188 -4.55 -5.96 -0.96
C ALA A 188 -4.54 -4.44 -0.75
N SER A 189 -5.18 -3.70 -1.65
CA SER A 189 -5.32 -2.25 -1.56
C SER A 189 -6.16 -1.82 -0.34
N THR A 190 -7.23 -2.56 -0.04
CA THR A 190 -8.08 -2.31 1.13
C THR A 190 -7.36 -2.63 2.45
N LEU A 191 -6.55 -3.69 2.47
CA LEU A 191 -5.79 -4.11 3.66
C LEU A 191 -4.77 -3.07 4.12
N ASN A 192 -4.27 -2.21 3.22
CA ASN A 192 -3.35 -1.13 3.59
C ASN A 192 -3.91 -0.22 4.68
N PHE A 193 -5.21 0.08 4.64
CA PHE A 193 -5.86 0.86 5.70
C PHE A 193 -5.75 0.17 7.06
N PHE A 194 -6.10 -1.12 7.12
CA PHE A 194 -6.07 -1.90 8.36
C PHE A 194 -4.65 -2.09 8.90
N ILE A 195 -3.66 -2.28 8.02
CA ILE A 195 -2.26 -2.43 8.42
C ILE A 195 -1.71 -1.09 8.94
N LEU A 196 -1.95 0.02 8.25
CA LEU A 196 -1.59 1.36 8.74
C LEU A 196 -2.18 1.61 10.13
N PHE A 197 -3.47 1.33 10.31
CA PHE A 197 -4.16 1.52 11.57
C PHE A 197 -3.62 0.60 12.68
N SER A 198 -3.28 -0.65 12.37
CA SER A 198 -2.83 -1.60 13.39
C SER A 198 -1.41 -1.30 13.90
N PHE A 199 -0.52 -0.84 13.02
CA PHE A 199 0.89 -0.77 13.33
C PHE A 199 1.45 0.65 13.49
N SER A 200 0.87 1.67 12.83
CA SER A 200 1.33 3.05 12.97
C SER A 200 0.57 3.76 14.09
N SER A 201 1.28 4.10 15.17
CA SER A 201 0.73 4.92 16.26
C SER A 201 0.46 6.36 15.81
N GLU A 202 1.28 6.90 14.92
CA GLU A 202 1.10 8.24 14.35
C GLU A 202 -0.16 8.31 13.48
N TYR A 203 -0.34 7.32 12.60
CA TYR A 203 -1.54 7.24 11.75
C TYR A 203 -2.82 7.13 12.59
N ARG A 204 -2.82 6.27 13.61
CA ARG A 204 -3.95 6.19 14.56
C ARG A 204 -4.22 7.50 15.27
N THR A 205 -3.18 8.22 15.67
CA THR A 205 -3.31 9.50 16.39
C THR A 205 -3.92 10.55 15.49
N ALA A 206 -3.43 10.68 14.25
CA ALA A 206 -4.01 11.57 13.24
C ALA A 206 -5.47 11.20 12.91
N PHE A 207 -5.76 9.91 12.71
CA PHE A 207 -7.10 9.42 12.40
C PHE A 207 -8.09 9.66 13.55
N THR A 208 -7.67 9.44 14.79
CA THR A 208 -8.48 9.71 15.99
C THR A 208 -8.67 11.22 16.24
N SER A 209 -7.73 12.05 15.75
CA SER A 209 -7.85 13.51 15.78
C SER A 209 -8.91 14.00 14.78
N LEU A 210 -8.93 13.41 13.58
CA LEU A 210 -9.90 13.74 12.52
C LEU A 210 -11.31 13.22 12.80
N LEU A 211 -11.44 12.10 13.50
CA LEU A 211 -12.74 11.48 13.85
C LEU A 211 -12.89 11.35 15.38
N PRO A 212 -13.20 12.46 16.09
CA PRO A 212 -13.28 12.47 17.55
C PRO A 212 -14.35 11.55 18.13
N PHE A 213 -15.36 11.14 17.36
CA PHE A 213 -16.39 10.19 17.79
C PHE A 213 -15.83 8.78 18.11
N LEU A 214 -14.71 8.39 17.48
CA LEU A 214 -14.06 7.10 17.72
C LEU A 214 -13.29 7.04 19.05
N LYS A 215 -13.15 8.16 19.78
CA LYS A 215 -12.56 8.16 21.13
C LYS A 215 -13.35 7.28 22.12
N GLY A 216 -14.66 7.11 21.89
CA GLY A 216 -15.53 6.28 22.74
C GLY A 216 -15.20 4.78 22.72
N PHE A 217 -14.66 4.27 21.60
CA PHE A 217 -14.32 2.84 21.46
C PHE A 217 -13.03 2.45 22.19
N ARG A 218 -12.25 3.43 22.66
CA ARG A 218 -10.89 3.23 23.19
C ARG A 218 -10.82 2.98 24.70
N SER A 219 -11.89 3.26 25.46
CA SER A 219 -11.85 3.06 26.92
C SER A 219 -11.70 1.58 27.30
N HIS A 220 -12.29 0.65 26.53
CA HIS A 220 -12.36 -0.74 26.94
C HIS A 220 -11.11 -1.60 26.60
N SER A 221 -10.30 -1.22 25.61
CA SER A 221 -9.12 -2.00 25.19
C SER A 221 -7.82 -1.56 25.86
N LEU A 222 -7.66 -0.27 26.17
CA LEU A 222 -6.50 0.24 26.92
C LEU A 222 -6.56 -0.11 28.41
N LEU A 223 -7.75 -0.16 29.02
CA LEU A 223 -7.92 -0.65 30.39
C LEU A 223 -7.52 -2.13 30.53
N LYS A 224 -7.73 -2.96 29.50
CA LYS A 224 -7.38 -4.38 29.52
C LYS A 224 -5.86 -4.62 29.44
N MET A 225 -5.12 -3.77 28.72
CA MET A 225 -3.65 -3.84 28.68
C MET A 225 -2.98 -3.25 29.94
N GLN A 226 -3.55 -2.20 30.53
CA GLN A 226 -2.99 -1.61 31.75
C GLN A 226 -3.28 -2.46 33.00
N SER A 227 -4.43 -3.15 33.06
CA SER A 227 -4.75 -4.12 34.11
C SER A 227 -3.84 -5.36 34.07
N SER A 228 -3.52 -5.88 32.87
CA SER A 228 -2.61 -7.04 32.74
C SER A 228 -1.15 -6.73 33.08
N ASN A 229 -0.67 -5.51 32.82
CA ASN A 229 0.66 -5.05 33.22
C ASN A 229 0.73 -4.51 34.66
N GLY A 230 -0.42 -4.19 35.27
CA GLY A 230 -0.54 -3.79 36.67
C GLY A 230 -0.51 -4.97 37.63
N LEU A 231 -1.14 -6.10 37.27
CA LEU A 231 -1.14 -7.31 38.09
C LEU A 231 0.23 -8.00 38.16
N THR A 232 0.95 -8.06 37.04
CA THR A 232 2.30 -8.66 36.99
C THR A 232 3.35 -7.85 37.75
N LYS A 233 3.13 -6.55 37.97
CA LYS A 233 4.04 -5.69 38.74
C LYS A 233 3.81 -5.74 40.25
N LEU A 234 2.65 -6.23 40.70
CA LEU A 234 2.34 -6.41 42.13
C LEU A 234 2.83 -7.76 42.67
N GLU A 235 2.83 -8.83 41.87
CA GLU A 235 3.42 -10.12 42.29
C GLU A 235 4.96 -10.09 42.40
N GLY A 236 5.63 -9.24 41.62
CA GLY A 236 7.10 -9.11 41.65
C GLY A 236 7.68 -8.28 42.80
N LYS A 237 6.84 -7.54 43.55
CA LYS A 237 7.30 -6.66 44.65
C LYS A 237 6.98 -7.17 46.06
N SER A 238 6.27 -8.30 46.20
CA SER A 238 5.83 -8.81 47.50
C SER A 238 6.81 -9.82 48.18
N LYS A 239 8.09 -9.87 47.80
CA LYS A 239 9.06 -10.79 48.43
C LYS A 239 10.30 -10.17 49.06
N ILE A 240 10.44 -8.85 49.10
CA ILE A 240 11.59 -8.22 49.80
C ILE A 240 11.11 -6.96 50.52
N SER A 241 10.69 -7.11 51.77
CA SER A 241 11.10 -6.24 52.89
C SER A 241 10.43 -6.72 54.18
N THR A 242 11.22 -7.34 55.06
CA THR A 242 10.87 -7.50 56.47
C THR A 242 12.05 -6.96 57.28
N SER A 243 11.71 -6.16 58.30
CA SER A 243 12.61 -5.60 59.33
C SER A 243 13.38 -4.35 58.86
N THR A 244 13.40 -3.21 59.55
CA THR A 244 13.35 -2.99 61.01
C THR A 244 13.02 -1.51 61.29
N VAL A 245 12.16 -1.26 62.28
CA VAL A 245 11.78 0.06 62.79
C VAL A 245 12.77 0.51 63.87
N LYS A 246 13.28 1.75 63.83
CA LYS A 246 13.67 2.55 65.01
C LYS A 246 13.49 4.06 64.75
N PRO A 247 13.02 4.85 65.74
CA PRO A 247 12.70 6.27 65.58
C PRO A 247 13.87 7.18 65.97
N VAL A 248 13.94 8.39 65.41
CA VAL A 248 14.86 9.45 65.87
C VAL A 248 14.10 10.76 66.05
N HIS A 249 14.36 11.34 67.22
CA HIS A 249 13.76 12.51 67.84
C HIS A 249 13.95 13.83 67.09
N THR A 250 12.93 14.68 67.21
CA THR A 250 12.91 16.12 66.98
C THR A 250 13.78 16.85 68.02
N ILE A 251 14.63 17.76 67.57
CA ILE A 251 15.20 18.84 68.41
C ILE A 251 15.08 20.15 67.64
N THR A 252 14.31 21.07 68.23
CA THR A 252 14.29 22.51 67.98
C THR A 252 15.38 23.18 68.82
N VAL A 253 16.09 24.17 68.28
CA VAL A 253 16.67 25.25 69.08
C VAL A 253 16.71 26.52 68.22
N ASP A 254 16.00 27.54 68.71
CA ASP A 254 16.17 29.00 68.67
C ASP A 254 16.85 29.69 67.47
#